data_AF-A0AAV6S3D3-F1
#
_entry.id   AF-A0AAV6S3D3-F1
#
_cell.length_a   1.000
_cell.length_b   1.000
_cell.length_c   1.000
_cell.angle_alpha   90.00
_cell.angle_beta   90.00
_cell.angle_gamma   90.00
#
_symmetry.space_group_name_H-M   'P 1'
#
loop_
_entity.id
_entity.type
_entity.pdbx_description
1 polymer ?
#
loop_
_entity_poly.entity_id
_entity_poly.type
_entity_poly.pdbx_seq_one_letter_code
_entity_poly.pdbx_strand_id
1 'polypeptide(L)'
;MGTQGSGRKRAPLKDRFSAEDEALSSIAREAEARLAAKRAARAEARDIRMRELERQQKELDEKCDKQYSDYSRPSSRCATPGLSAATLASLGGSSSRRGSADMGNVYDPDTSLSELRESLVEVEEKYKKAMVSNAQLDNDKGNLIYQVDTLKDVIEEMEEQMAEMKRELEDKSKELERQKHTCTVLQHKQEELKEGIRQRDELIEESQKMQTKLDALTREVFDLQETINWKDKKIGALERQKEYFDCIRNERDELRDELADIKQKAKAGEKHGLVIIPDGTPNGDVNHEPVSSGITVVSQEAAQVLESAGDGPLDVRLRKLAEEKDELLTQIRKLKNQLEEERQKHPKVDSTFTDGERMENGTDLHFIEMQRDANRQISEYKFKLSKAEQEMGTMEQNINRLEGQVSRYKASADNSEKVEDELKAEKRKLQRELRTALDKMEEMEMTNNHLVKRLEKMKANRNALLSQQ
;
A
#
# COMPACT_ATOMS: atom_id res chain seq x y z
N MET A 1 -42.59 -44.16 -18.91
CA MET A 1 -43.74 -43.47 -18.31
C MET A 1 -43.19 -42.39 -17.39
N GLY A 2 -43.11 -41.15 -17.88
CA GLY A 2 -42.58 -40.02 -17.13
C GLY A 2 -43.70 -39.20 -16.50
N THR A 3 -43.39 -38.58 -15.35
CA THR A 3 -44.04 -37.35 -14.89
C THR A 3 -43.01 -36.54 -14.09
N GLN A 4 -42.50 -35.46 -14.71
CA GLN A 4 -41.68 -34.44 -14.08
C GLN A 4 -42.59 -33.47 -13.30
N GLY A 5 -42.28 -33.26 -12.02
CA GLY A 5 -42.82 -32.14 -11.24
C GLY A 5 -42.19 -30.83 -11.70
N SER A 6 -43.03 -29.89 -12.16
CA SER A 6 -42.62 -28.55 -12.60
C SER A 6 -42.28 -27.67 -11.40
N GLY A 7 -40.98 -27.53 -11.10
CA GLY A 7 -40.46 -26.52 -10.20
C GLY A 7 -40.36 -25.17 -10.90
N ARG A 8 -41.20 -24.20 -10.52
CA ARG A 8 -41.05 -22.79 -10.91
C ARG A 8 -39.70 -22.26 -10.40
N LYS A 9 -38.72 -22.14 -11.31
CA LYS A 9 -37.50 -21.36 -11.07
C LYS A 9 -37.88 -19.89 -10.95
N ARG A 10 -37.66 -19.28 -9.79
CA ARG A 10 -37.63 -17.81 -9.65
C ARG A 10 -36.42 -17.30 -10.45
N ALA A 11 -36.66 -16.38 -11.38
CA ALA A 11 -35.60 -15.66 -12.07
C ALA A 11 -34.74 -14.89 -11.04
N PRO A 12 -33.42 -14.81 -11.23
CA PRO A 12 -32.55 -14.09 -10.31
C PRO A 12 -32.87 -12.59 -10.36
N LEU A 13 -33.00 -11.98 -9.18
CA LEU A 13 -33.33 -10.58 -8.95
C LEU A 13 -32.21 -9.60 -9.36
N LYS A 14 -31.38 -9.97 -10.35
CA LYS A 14 -30.08 -9.33 -10.63
C LYS A 14 -30.17 -8.20 -11.67
N ASP A 15 -31.19 -8.20 -12.52
CA ASP A 15 -31.34 -7.19 -13.59
C ASP A 15 -32.09 -5.92 -13.17
N ARG A 16 -32.86 -5.95 -12.06
CA ARG A 16 -33.61 -4.76 -11.60
C ARG A 16 -32.70 -3.69 -11.00
N PHE A 17 -31.69 -4.09 -10.24
CA PHE A 17 -30.71 -3.15 -9.68
C PHE A 17 -29.84 -2.51 -10.77
N SER A 18 -29.53 -3.23 -11.85
CA SER A 18 -28.74 -2.69 -12.96
C SER A 18 -29.51 -1.62 -13.75
N ALA A 19 -30.80 -1.83 -14.02
CA ALA A 19 -31.62 -0.86 -14.75
C ALA A 19 -31.92 0.40 -13.93
N GLU A 20 -32.11 0.25 -12.61
CA GLU A 20 -32.27 1.39 -11.70
C GLU A 20 -30.97 2.19 -11.55
N ASP A 21 -29.81 1.54 -11.46
CA ASP A 21 -28.51 2.20 -11.37
C ASP A 21 -28.12 2.90 -12.69
N GLU A 22 -28.46 2.31 -13.84
CA GLU A 22 -28.34 2.96 -15.15
C GLU A 22 -29.26 4.17 -15.30
N ALA A 23 -30.50 4.10 -14.80
CA ALA A 23 -31.43 5.22 -14.82
C ALA A 23 -30.94 6.38 -13.94
N LEU A 24 -30.43 6.09 -12.74
CA LEU A 24 -29.83 7.09 -11.85
C LEU A 24 -28.59 7.73 -12.48
N SER A 25 -27.72 6.93 -13.12
CA SER A 25 -26.55 7.41 -13.85
C SER A 25 -26.90 8.26 -15.07
N SER A 26 -28.04 8.01 -15.73
CA SER A 26 -28.55 8.85 -16.82
C SER A 26 -29.09 10.18 -16.31
N ILE A 27 -29.84 10.17 -15.21
CA ILE A 27 -30.38 11.38 -14.57
C ILE A 27 -29.24 12.27 -14.07
N ALA A 28 -28.19 11.68 -13.48
CA ALA A 28 -27.02 12.41 -13.02
C ALA A 28 -26.30 13.12 -14.19
N ARG A 29 -26.03 12.42 -15.29
CA ARG A 29 -25.43 13.01 -16.51
C ARG A 29 -26.29 14.12 -17.11
N GLU A 30 -27.61 13.94 -17.14
CA GLU A 30 -28.50 14.98 -17.66
C GLU A 30 -28.54 16.22 -16.76
N ALA A 31 -28.50 16.05 -15.43
CA ALA A 31 -28.40 17.15 -14.48
C ALA A 31 -27.07 17.91 -14.62
N GLU A 32 -25.97 17.20 -14.81
CA GLU A 32 -24.64 17.77 -15.05
C GLU A 32 -24.59 18.56 -16.37
N ALA A 33 -25.14 18.01 -17.45
CA ALA A 33 -25.22 18.70 -18.73
C ALA A 33 -26.06 20.00 -18.64
N ARG A 34 -27.15 19.98 -17.87
CA ARG A 34 -27.98 21.18 -17.63
C ARG A 34 -27.23 22.23 -16.80
N LEU A 35 -26.46 21.82 -15.80
CA LEU A 35 -25.60 22.72 -15.03
C LEU A 35 -24.49 23.33 -15.91
N ALA A 36 -23.83 22.52 -16.74
CA ALA A 36 -22.82 22.98 -17.68
C ALA A 36 -23.39 24.01 -18.68
N ALA A 37 -24.59 23.79 -19.20
CA ALA A 37 -25.27 24.75 -20.07
C ALA A 37 -25.59 26.06 -19.35
N LYS A 38 -26.00 26.02 -18.08
CA LYS A 38 -26.19 27.22 -17.26
C LYS A 38 -24.89 28.00 -17.04
N ARG A 39 -23.77 27.31 -16.78
CA ARG A 39 -22.45 27.95 -16.67
C ARG A 39 -22.06 28.66 -17.97
N ALA A 40 -22.24 28.00 -19.11
CA ALA A 40 -21.96 28.59 -20.42
C ALA A 40 -22.82 29.86 -20.67
N ALA A 41 -24.12 29.79 -20.39
CA ALA A 41 -25.02 30.94 -20.56
C ALA A 41 -24.66 32.13 -19.64
N ARG A 42 -24.23 31.87 -18.40
CA ARG A 42 -23.73 32.91 -17.48
C ARG A 42 -22.43 33.53 -18.00
N ALA A 43 -21.49 32.71 -18.48
CA ALA A 43 -20.24 33.18 -19.06
C ALA A 43 -20.48 34.07 -20.30
N GLU A 44 -21.39 33.67 -21.19
CA GLU A 44 -21.79 34.47 -22.36
C GLU A 44 -22.46 35.79 -21.94
N ALA A 45 -23.30 35.78 -20.90
CA ALA A 45 -23.94 36.99 -20.38
C ALA A 45 -22.92 37.99 -19.80
N ARG A 46 -21.89 37.51 -19.09
CA ARG A 46 -20.77 38.35 -18.61
C ARG A 46 -20.02 38.98 -19.78
N ASP A 47 -19.72 38.19 -20.80
CA ASP A 47 -18.96 38.64 -21.97
C ASP A 47 -19.74 39.68 -22.81
N ILE A 48 -21.05 39.51 -22.97
CA ILE A 48 -21.92 40.50 -23.63
C ILE A 48 -21.93 41.81 -22.85
N ARG A 49 -22.07 41.75 -21.52
CA ARG A 49 -22.15 42.95 -20.67
C ARG A 49 -20.81 43.68 -20.60
N MET A 50 -19.68 42.98 -20.61
CA MET A 50 -18.34 43.57 -20.74
C MET A 50 -18.19 44.35 -22.04
N ARG A 51 -18.60 43.75 -23.17
CA ARG A 51 -18.56 44.42 -24.47
C ARG A 51 -19.44 45.67 -24.52
N GLU A 52 -20.60 45.67 -23.84
CA GLU A 52 -21.47 46.85 -23.74
C GLU A 52 -20.86 47.96 -22.88
N LEU A 53 -20.21 47.61 -21.74
CA LEU A 53 -19.51 48.57 -20.90
C LEU A 53 -18.33 49.22 -21.65
N GLU A 54 -17.53 48.45 -22.38
CA GLU A 54 -16.46 48.99 -23.24
C GLU A 54 -17.02 49.91 -24.34
N ARG A 55 -18.20 49.60 -24.88
CA ARG A 55 -18.88 50.44 -25.87
C ARG A 55 -19.33 51.76 -25.28
N GLN A 56 -19.92 51.74 -24.08
CA GLN A 56 -20.33 52.97 -23.36
C GLN A 56 -19.13 53.83 -22.98
N GLN A 57 -18.01 53.23 -22.56
CA GLN A 57 -16.76 53.93 -22.30
C GLN A 57 -16.28 54.70 -23.54
N LYS A 58 -16.22 54.03 -24.69
CA LYS A 58 -15.83 54.64 -25.97
C LYS A 58 -16.76 55.78 -26.40
N GLU A 59 -18.07 55.62 -26.24
CA GLU A 59 -19.05 56.68 -26.56
C GLU A 59 -18.92 57.90 -25.66
N LEU A 60 -18.57 57.72 -24.38
CA LEU A 60 -18.31 58.83 -23.45
C LEU A 60 -17.03 59.57 -23.81
N ASP A 61 -15.95 58.84 -24.16
CA ASP A 61 -14.69 59.43 -24.61
C ASP A 61 -14.91 60.26 -25.91
N GLU A 62 -15.65 59.72 -26.88
CA GLU A 62 -16.01 60.44 -28.12
C GLU A 62 -16.89 61.67 -27.87
N LYS A 63 -17.78 61.64 -26.88
CA LYS A 63 -18.61 62.79 -26.49
C LYS A 63 -17.81 63.85 -25.76
N CYS A 64 -16.84 63.44 -24.94
CA CYS A 64 -15.90 64.35 -24.28
C CYS A 64 -15.05 65.11 -25.32
N ASP A 65 -14.52 64.39 -26.33
CA ASP A 65 -13.77 64.98 -27.45
C ASP A 65 -14.61 65.95 -28.29
N LYS A 66 -15.89 65.61 -28.55
CA LYS A 66 -16.81 66.50 -29.28
C LYS A 66 -17.16 67.78 -28.50
N GLN A 67 -17.30 67.69 -27.18
CA GLN A 67 -17.55 68.87 -26.34
C GLN A 67 -16.30 69.75 -26.19
N TYR A 68 -15.10 69.18 -26.34
CA TYR A 68 -13.82 69.91 -26.36
C TYR A 68 -13.50 70.54 -27.73
N SER A 69 -14.06 69.99 -28.82
CA SER A 69 -13.88 70.45 -30.20
C SER A 69 -14.53 71.81 -30.49
N ASP A 70 -15.69 72.12 -29.90
CA ASP A 70 -16.46 73.34 -30.22
C ASP A 70 -15.85 74.65 -29.66
N TYR A 71 -14.75 74.58 -28.88
CA TYR A 71 -14.10 75.77 -28.30
C TYR A 71 -12.63 76.00 -28.71
N SER A 72 -12.05 75.21 -29.62
CA SER A 72 -10.62 75.36 -29.96
C SER A 72 -10.35 75.69 -31.43
N ARG A 73 -10.06 76.97 -31.69
CA ARG A 73 -9.34 77.45 -32.89
C ARG A 73 -7.83 77.11 -32.73
N PRO A 74 -7.07 76.84 -33.81
CA PRO A 74 -5.87 76.01 -33.73
C PRO A 74 -4.62 76.84 -33.39
N SER A 75 -3.76 76.31 -32.52
CA SER A 75 -2.36 76.72 -32.42
C SER A 75 -1.43 75.53 -32.21
N SER A 76 -0.78 75.16 -33.32
CA SER A 76 0.54 74.53 -33.51
C SER A 76 1.30 73.87 -32.35
N ARG A 77 1.69 72.60 -32.64
CA ARG A 77 3.00 71.94 -32.44
C ARG A 77 3.52 71.72 -31.01
N CYS A 78 3.56 70.46 -30.58
CA CYS A 78 4.76 69.59 -30.63
C CYS A 78 4.49 68.23 -29.97
N ALA A 79 5.14 67.20 -30.52
CA ALA A 79 5.12 65.82 -30.05
C ALA A 79 6.12 65.61 -28.89
N THR A 80 5.74 64.80 -27.88
CA THR A 80 6.41 63.54 -27.47
C THR A 80 5.73 62.95 -26.21
N PRO A 81 5.88 61.63 -25.96
CA PRO A 81 5.04 60.87 -25.02
C PRO A 81 5.70 60.56 -23.67
N GLY A 82 4.85 60.34 -22.68
CA GLY A 82 5.13 59.55 -21.48
C GLY A 82 5.75 60.32 -20.32
N LEU A 83 5.13 60.23 -19.13
CA LEU A 83 5.79 59.89 -17.87
C LEU A 83 4.75 59.72 -16.75
N SER A 84 4.97 58.66 -15.97
CA SER A 84 4.16 58.16 -14.87
C SER A 84 4.25 59.02 -13.59
N ALA A 85 3.24 58.82 -12.74
CA ALA A 85 3.07 59.43 -11.43
C ALA A 85 4.12 58.97 -10.40
N ALA A 86 4.93 59.91 -9.91
CA ALA A 86 5.58 59.83 -8.59
C ALA A 86 6.26 61.16 -8.22
N THR A 87 5.54 62.25 -7.92
CA THR A 87 6.09 63.36 -7.09
C THR A 87 4.99 64.26 -6.51
N LEU A 88 4.51 63.94 -5.31
CA LEU A 88 3.89 64.86 -4.35
C LEU A 88 4.33 64.33 -2.97
N ALA A 89 4.97 65.04 -2.04
CA ALA A 89 4.86 66.45 -1.72
C ALA A 89 6.15 66.94 -1.05
N SER A 90 6.61 68.12 -1.46
CA SER A 90 7.35 69.08 -0.64
C SER A 90 7.21 70.44 -1.33
N LEU A 91 7.37 71.54 -0.57
CA LEU A 91 6.93 72.93 -0.81
C LEU A 91 5.54 73.18 -0.21
N GLY A 92 5.32 74.10 0.72
CA GLY A 92 6.17 75.15 1.28
C GLY A 92 5.27 76.02 2.16
N GLY A 93 5.75 76.38 3.34
CA GLY A 93 5.07 77.35 4.20
C GLY A 93 5.31 78.79 3.76
N SER A 94 4.42 79.68 4.21
CA SER A 94 4.64 81.07 4.66
C SER A 94 3.26 81.73 4.73
N SER A 95 2.77 82.17 5.88
CA SER A 95 3.02 83.51 6.46
C SER A 95 1.79 84.39 6.31
N SER A 96 1.19 84.79 7.44
CA SER A 96 1.17 86.19 7.89
C SER A 96 0.05 86.45 8.89
N ARG A 97 0.38 87.28 9.89
CA ARG A 97 -0.48 87.79 10.95
C ARG A 97 -0.87 89.24 10.64
N ARG A 98 -2.05 89.63 11.16
CA ARG A 98 -2.48 90.97 11.66
C ARG A 98 -3.03 92.04 10.70
N GLY A 99 -4.18 92.59 11.17
CA GLY A 99 -4.61 94.00 11.09
C GLY A 99 -5.70 94.27 10.05
N SER A 100 -6.65 95.21 10.16
CA SER A 100 -7.29 96.03 11.22
C SER A 100 -8.15 97.05 10.46
N ALA A 101 -9.39 97.34 10.93
CA ALA A 101 -10.30 98.40 10.43
C ALA A 101 -10.81 98.21 8.98
N ASP A 102 -12.04 98.57 8.58
CA ASP A 102 -12.83 99.73 8.98
C ASP A 102 -14.33 99.50 8.76
N MET A 103 -15.14 100.20 9.55
CA MET A 103 -16.60 100.27 9.43
C MET A 103 -16.94 101.42 8.49
N GLY A 104 -17.51 101.13 7.32
CA GLY A 104 -17.86 102.15 6.33
C GLY A 104 -18.99 101.69 5.42
N ASN A 105 -20.21 101.68 5.96
CA ASN A 105 -21.44 101.42 5.24
C ASN A 105 -21.77 102.59 4.29
N VAL A 106 -21.44 102.45 3.00
CA VAL A 106 -22.04 103.20 1.90
C VAL A 106 -22.52 102.15 0.90
N TYR A 107 -23.82 101.84 0.93
CA TYR A 107 -24.44 100.96 -0.04
C TYR A 107 -24.41 101.62 -1.43
N ASP A 108 -23.42 101.27 -2.24
CA ASP A 108 -23.47 101.48 -3.67
C ASP A 108 -24.22 100.29 -4.31
N PRO A 109 -25.44 100.48 -4.84
CA PRO A 109 -26.27 99.40 -5.34
C PRO A 109 -25.60 98.60 -6.48
N ASP A 110 -24.63 99.18 -7.20
CA ASP A 110 -23.90 98.49 -8.27
C ASP A 110 -22.86 97.50 -7.73
N THR A 111 -22.24 97.76 -6.57
CA THR A 111 -21.31 96.82 -5.93
C THR A 111 -22.05 95.59 -5.40
N SER A 112 -23.21 95.78 -4.76
CA SER A 112 -24.05 94.66 -4.30
C SER A 112 -24.63 93.83 -5.45
N LEU A 113 -24.92 94.46 -6.60
CA LEU A 113 -25.35 93.75 -7.81
C LEU A 113 -24.21 92.93 -8.42
N SER A 114 -22.98 93.44 -8.38
CA SER A 114 -21.78 92.72 -8.84
C SER A 114 -21.48 91.51 -7.96
N GLU A 115 -21.52 91.66 -6.64
CA GLU A 115 -21.33 90.56 -5.68
C GLU A 115 -22.41 89.47 -5.83
N LEU A 116 -23.65 89.84 -6.09
CA LEU A 116 -24.73 88.88 -6.39
C LEU A 116 -24.51 88.14 -7.71
N ARG A 117 -23.94 88.80 -8.73
CA ARG A 117 -23.57 88.16 -10.00
C ARG A 117 -22.40 87.21 -9.83
N GLU A 118 -21.39 87.59 -9.06
CA GLU A 118 -20.26 86.71 -8.71
C GLU A 118 -20.73 85.50 -7.87
N SER A 119 -21.60 85.71 -6.89
CA SER A 119 -22.22 84.64 -6.12
C SER A 119 -23.05 83.69 -6.98
N LEU A 120 -23.78 84.22 -7.98
CA LEU A 120 -24.51 83.40 -8.94
C LEU A 120 -23.56 82.53 -9.76
N VAL A 121 -22.48 83.11 -10.30
CA VAL A 121 -21.46 82.36 -11.06
C VAL A 121 -20.80 81.28 -10.18
N GLU A 122 -20.47 81.59 -8.93
CA GLU A 122 -19.92 80.60 -8.01
C GLU A 122 -20.88 79.43 -7.74
N VAL A 123 -22.18 79.72 -7.58
CA VAL A 123 -23.21 78.69 -7.39
C VAL A 123 -23.38 77.86 -8.67
N GLU A 124 -23.34 78.49 -9.84
CA GLU A 124 -23.37 77.80 -11.14
C GLU A 124 -22.14 76.89 -11.32
N GLU A 125 -20.95 77.33 -10.93
CA GLU A 125 -19.74 76.50 -10.97
C GLU A 125 -19.79 75.35 -9.97
N LYS A 126 -20.27 75.59 -8.75
CA LYS A 126 -20.48 74.54 -7.73
C LYS A 126 -21.50 73.51 -8.22
N TYR A 127 -22.58 73.95 -8.87
CA TYR A 127 -23.57 73.08 -9.47
C TYR A 127 -22.98 72.23 -10.61
N LYS A 128 -22.21 72.84 -11.53
CA LYS A 128 -21.50 72.11 -12.60
C LYS A 128 -20.53 71.07 -12.04
N LYS A 129 -19.73 71.41 -11.03
CA LYS A 129 -18.82 70.46 -10.36
C LYS A 129 -19.57 69.30 -9.69
N ALA A 130 -20.67 69.60 -9.01
CA ALA A 130 -21.53 68.58 -8.40
C ALA A 130 -22.15 67.66 -9.46
N MET A 131 -22.59 68.21 -10.59
CA MET A 131 -23.15 67.44 -11.70
C MET A 131 -22.12 66.46 -12.30
N VAL A 132 -20.90 66.93 -12.56
CA VAL A 132 -19.80 66.06 -13.06
C VAL A 132 -19.43 64.99 -12.03
N SER A 133 -19.31 65.36 -10.76
CA SER A 133 -19.03 64.40 -9.68
C SER A 133 -20.13 63.35 -9.53
N ASN A 134 -21.40 63.73 -9.68
CA ASN A 134 -22.53 62.79 -9.58
C ASN A 134 -22.52 61.81 -10.77
N ALA A 135 -22.25 62.31 -11.98
CA ALA A 135 -22.09 61.46 -13.16
C ALA A 135 -20.92 60.46 -13.00
N GLN A 136 -19.81 60.88 -12.39
CA GLN A 136 -18.69 59.99 -12.08
C GLN A 136 -19.08 58.91 -11.07
N LEU A 137 -19.77 59.29 -9.98
CA LEU A 137 -20.24 58.36 -8.97
C LEU A 137 -21.24 57.33 -9.53
N ASP A 138 -22.11 57.73 -10.45
CA ASP A 138 -23.02 56.81 -11.13
C ASP A 138 -22.27 55.81 -12.01
N ASN A 139 -21.19 56.23 -12.66
CA ASN A 139 -20.29 55.35 -13.43
C ASN A 139 -19.57 54.35 -12.52
N ASP A 140 -18.96 54.84 -11.44
CA ASP A 140 -18.26 54.01 -10.45
C ASP A 140 -19.23 53.02 -9.78
N LYS A 141 -20.47 53.44 -9.50
CA LYS A 141 -21.54 52.56 -9.01
C LYS A 141 -21.89 51.47 -10.03
N GLY A 142 -22.00 51.81 -11.31
CA GLY A 142 -22.21 50.83 -12.39
C GLY A 142 -21.08 49.79 -12.46
N ASN A 143 -19.84 50.26 -12.38
CA ASN A 143 -18.64 49.40 -12.37
C ASN A 143 -18.59 48.48 -11.16
N LEU A 144 -18.88 48.99 -9.96
CA LEU A 144 -18.92 48.20 -8.74
C LEU A 144 -20.06 47.16 -8.76
N ILE A 145 -21.23 47.51 -9.30
CA ILE A 145 -22.34 46.54 -9.49
C ILE A 145 -21.90 45.40 -10.41
N TYR A 146 -21.25 45.72 -11.53
CA TYR A 146 -20.73 44.70 -12.44
C TYR A 146 -19.68 43.79 -11.79
N GLN A 147 -18.75 44.38 -11.02
CA GLN A 147 -17.74 43.61 -10.31
C GLN A 147 -18.37 42.68 -9.27
N VAL A 148 -19.37 43.16 -8.51
CA VAL A 148 -20.11 42.33 -7.56
C VAL A 148 -20.85 41.19 -8.25
N ASP A 149 -21.52 41.46 -9.39
CA ASP A 149 -22.22 40.42 -10.15
C ASP A 149 -21.24 39.36 -10.65
N THR A 150 -20.09 39.76 -11.21
CA THR A 150 -19.03 38.85 -11.66
C THR A 150 -18.47 38.00 -10.52
N LEU A 151 -18.27 38.59 -9.33
CA LEU A 151 -17.75 37.85 -8.17
C LEU A 151 -18.76 36.84 -7.63
N LYS A 152 -20.06 37.17 -7.57
CA LYS A 152 -21.12 36.21 -7.17
C LYS A 152 -21.12 35.00 -8.10
N ASP A 153 -21.01 35.27 -9.37
CA ASP A 153 -20.94 34.33 -10.45
C ASP A 153 -19.74 33.35 -10.32
N VAL A 154 -18.57 33.87 -9.97
CA VAL A 154 -17.38 33.05 -9.65
C VAL A 154 -17.58 32.23 -8.36
N ILE A 155 -18.22 32.81 -7.33
CA ILE A 155 -18.54 32.08 -6.09
C ILE A 155 -19.47 30.90 -6.38
N GLU A 156 -20.54 31.11 -7.17
CA GLU A 156 -21.45 30.03 -7.55
C GLU A 156 -20.71 28.91 -8.32
N GLU A 157 -19.80 29.25 -9.23
CA GLU A 157 -18.99 28.25 -9.93
C GLU A 157 -18.09 27.46 -8.98
N MET A 158 -17.45 28.14 -8.01
CA MET A 158 -16.62 27.47 -7.00
C MET A 158 -17.46 26.57 -6.08
N GLU A 159 -18.66 26.99 -5.69
CA GLU A 159 -19.57 26.19 -4.88
C GLU A 159 -19.99 24.91 -5.61
N GLU A 160 -20.31 25.01 -6.91
CA GLU A 160 -20.65 23.86 -7.71
C GLU A 160 -19.45 22.93 -7.93
N GLN A 161 -18.25 23.45 -8.14
CA GLN A 161 -17.02 22.65 -8.21
C GLN A 161 -16.76 21.91 -6.89
N MET A 162 -16.92 22.58 -5.74
CA MET A 162 -16.81 21.94 -4.43
C MET A 162 -17.85 20.82 -4.24
N ALA A 163 -19.09 21.02 -4.71
CA ALA A 163 -20.13 20.02 -4.63
C ALA A 163 -19.82 18.79 -5.51
N GLU A 164 -19.24 19.00 -6.70
CA GLU A 164 -18.83 17.92 -7.60
C GLU A 164 -17.68 17.10 -6.99
N MET A 165 -16.64 17.77 -6.50
CA MET A 165 -15.50 17.12 -5.83
C MET A 165 -15.95 16.30 -4.61
N LYS A 166 -16.97 16.77 -3.87
CA LYS A 166 -17.55 16.01 -2.75
C LYS A 166 -18.25 14.73 -3.23
N ARG A 167 -19.05 14.81 -4.31
CA ARG A 167 -19.70 13.62 -4.90
C ARG A 167 -18.68 12.62 -5.41
N GLU A 168 -17.64 13.08 -6.11
CA GLU A 168 -16.54 12.21 -6.58
C GLU A 168 -15.83 11.50 -5.41
N LEU A 169 -15.57 12.22 -4.31
CA LEU A 169 -14.96 11.64 -3.11
C LEU A 169 -15.85 10.56 -2.49
N GLU A 170 -17.17 10.78 -2.40
CA GLU A 170 -18.12 9.79 -1.91
C GLU A 170 -18.15 8.54 -2.80
N ASP A 171 -18.13 8.70 -4.12
CA ASP A 171 -18.14 7.57 -5.05
C ASP A 171 -16.82 6.80 -5.02
N LYS A 172 -15.68 7.48 -4.91
CA LYS A 172 -14.37 6.83 -4.66
C LYS A 172 -14.34 6.10 -3.32
N SER A 173 -14.97 6.65 -2.29
CA SER A 173 -15.10 6.00 -0.98
C SER A 173 -15.94 4.72 -1.07
N LYS A 174 -17.09 4.76 -1.76
CA LYS A 174 -17.91 3.55 -2.01
C LYS A 174 -17.15 2.49 -2.81
N GLU A 175 -16.40 2.90 -3.83
CA GLU A 175 -15.58 1.97 -4.62
C GLU A 175 -14.47 1.34 -3.77
N LEU A 176 -13.81 2.12 -2.92
CA LEU A 176 -12.83 1.59 -1.96
C LEU A 176 -13.44 0.52 -1.05
N GLU A 177 -14.65 0.74 -0.53
CA GLU A 177 -15.34 -0.26 0.30
C GLU A 177 -15.72 -1.53 -0.49
N ARG A 178 -16.13 -1.40 -1.76
CA ARG A 178 -16.36 -2.57 -2.64
C ARG A 178 -15.07 -3.36 -2.87
N GLN A 179 -13.95 -2.67 -3.11
CA GLN A 179 -12.65 -3.31 -3.29
C GLN A 179 -12.16 -3.99 -2.01
N LYS A 180 -12.35 -3.37 -0.84
CA LYS A 180 -12.05 -4.00 0.46
C LYS A 180 -12.84 -5.30 0.64
N HIS A 181 -14.14 -5.27 0.38
CA HIS A 181 -14.98 -6.47 0.47
C HIS A 181 -14.48 -7.58 -0.46
N THR A 182 -14.16 -7.24 -1.72
CA THR A 182 -13.61 -8.19 -2.69
C THR A 182 -12.29 -8.78 -2.21
N CYS A 183 -11.40 -7.95 -1.66
CA CYS A 183 -10.14 -8.40 -1.08
C CYS A 183 -10.36 -9.40 0.07
N THR A 184 -11.28 -9.13 0.98
CA THR A 184 -11.63 -10.05 2.07
C THR A 184 -12.15 -11.39 1.55
N VAL A 185 -13.00 -11.38 0.52
CA VAL A 185 -13.49 -12.62 -0.10
C VAL A 185 -12.35 -13.43 -0.72
N LEU A 186 -11.44 -12.77 -1.44
CA LEU A 186 -10.29 -13.43 -2.05
C LEU A 186 -9.29 -13.96 -1.01
N GLN A 187 -9.10 -13.26 0.11
CA GLN A 187 -8.29 -13.73 1.24
C GLN A 187 -8.87 -15.02 1.83
N HIS A 188 -10.16 -15.04 2.13
CA HIS A 188 -10.83 -16.26 2.61
C HIS A 188 -10.67 -17.40 1.59
N LYS A 189 -10.81 -17.10 0.29
CA LYS A 189 -10.65 -18.13 -0.74
C LYS A 189 -9.23 -18.67 -0.82
N GLN A 190 -8.22 -17.81 -0.64
CA GLN A 190 -6.82 -18.21 -0.57
C GLN A 190 -6.57 -19.12 0.63
N GLU A 191 -7.17 -18.82 1.78
CA GLU A 191 -7.04 -19.60 3.01
C GLU A 191 -7.65 -21.00 2.87
N GLU A 192 -8.84 -21.10 2.26
CA GLU A 192 -9.45 -22.39 1.91
C GLU A 192 -8.54 -23.24 1.01
N LEU A 193 -7.93 -22.63 -0.01
CA LEU A 193 -7.05 -23.33 -0.94
C LEU A 193 -5.74 -23.77 -0.27
N LYS A 194 -5.17 -22.96 0.62
CA LYS A 194 -4.00 -23.31 1.43
C LYS A 194 -4.30 -24.50 2.34
N GLU A 195 -5.45 -24.49 2.99
CA GLU A 195 -5.92 -25.59 3.84
C GLU A 195 -6.10 -26.88 3.02
N GLY A 196 -6.70 -26.78 1.84
CA GLY A 196 -6.84 -27.92 0.92
C GLY A 196 -5.51 -28.46 0.40
N ILE A 197 -4.47 -27.63 0.27
CA ILE A 197 -3.10 -28.10 -0.04
C ILE A 197 -2.53 -28.86 1.16
N ARG A 198 -2.63 -28.31 2.38
CA ARG A 198 -2.12 -28.95 3.60
C ARG A 198 -2.71 -30.34 3.81
N GLN A 199 -4.03 -30.48 3.69
CA GLN A 199 -4.70 -31.79 3.81
C GLN A 199 -4.22 -32.79 2.77
N ARG A 200 -3.93 -32.34 1.55
CA ARG A 200 -3.40 -33.20 0.49
C ARG A 200 -1.99 -33.68 0.81
N ASP A 201 -1.14 -32.79 1.32
CA ASP A 201 0.22 -33.12 1.70
C ASP A 201 0.25 -34.09 2.89
N GLU A 202 -0.64 -33.93 3.87
CA GLU A 202 -0.84 -34.89 4.98
C GLU A 202 -1.20 -36.29 4.47
N LEU A 203 -2.15 -36.39 3.52
CA LEU A 203 -2.54 -37.67 2.91
C LEU A 203 -1.40 -38.30 2.11
N ILE A 204 -0.58 -37.49 1.42
CA ILE A 204 0.60 -37.98 0.70
C ILE A 204 1.61 -38.57 1.69
N GLU A 205 1.87 -37.89 2.81
CA GLU A 205 2.79 -38.38 3.84
C GLU A 205 2.29 -39.69 4.48
N GLU A 206 0.98 -39.79 4.77
CA GLU A 206 0.38 -41.02 5.28
C GLU A 206 0.49 -42.17 4.26
N SER A 207 0.21 -41.89 2.98
CA SER A 207 0.38 -42.87 1.90
C SER A 207 1.82 -43.36 1.79
N GLN A 208 2.82 -42.48 1.94
CA GLN A 208 4.23 -42.85 1.93
C GLN A 208 4.61 -43.72 3.14
N LYS A 209 4.09 -43.39 4.34
CA LYS A 209 4.27 -44.22 5.54
C LYS A 209 3.65 -45.60 5.39
N MET A 210 2.49 -45.70 4.74
CA MET A 210 1.85 -46.98 4.43
C MET A 210 2.66 -47.77 3.40
N GLN A 211 3.18 -47.11 2.37
CA GLN A 211 4.02 -47.75 1.36
C GLN A 211 5.30 -48.33 1.95
N THR A 212 5.99 -47.59 2.83
CA THR A 212 7.22 -48.10 3.48
C THR A 212 6.95 -49.32 4.36
N LYS A 213 5.81 -49.36 5.06
CA LYS A 213 5.36 -50.56 5.81
C LYS A 213 5.06 -51.73 4.89
N LEU A 214 4.39 -51.48 3.76
CA LEU A 214 4.10 -52.52 2.77
C LEU A 214 5.38 -53.12 2.19
N ASP A 215 6.37 -52.28 1.87
CA ASP A 215 7.66 -52.73 1.36
C ASP A 215 8.43 -53.55 2.41
N ALA A 216 8.33 -53.19 3.69
CA ALA A 216 8.91 -53.96 4.79
C ALA A 216 8.27 -55.35 4.92
N LEU A 217 6.94 -55.41 4.94
CA LEU A 217 6.19 -56.68 4.97
C LEU A 217 6.48 -57.55 3.74
N THR A 218 6.64 -56.93 2.57
CA THR A 218 6.96 -57.65 1.33
C THR A 218 8.33 -58.33 1.42
N ARG A 219 9.33 -57.67 2.02
CA ARG A 219 10.64 -58.29 2.29
C ARG A 219 10.52 -59.44 3.28
N GLU A 220 9.79 -59.26 4.38
CA GLU A 220 9.58 -60.31 5.38
C GLU A 220 8.90 -61.56 4.78
N VAL A 221 7.87 -61.35 3.95
CA VAL A 221 7.21 -62.44 3.21
C VAL A 221 8.21 -63.17 2.31
N PHE A 222 9.09 -62.45 1.62
CA PHE A 222 10.13 -63.06 0.78
C PHE A 222 11.09 -63.91 1.61
N ASP A 223 11.62 -63.40 2.72
CA ASP A 223 12.55 -64.14 3.60
C ASP A 223 11.91 -65.40 4.20
N LEU A 224 10.64 -65.30 4.60
CA LEU A 224 9.86 -66.45 5.06
C LEU A 224 9.63 -67.47 3.95
N GLN A 225 9.37 -67.03 2.72
CA GLN A 225 9.20 -67.91 1.56
C GLN A 225 10.50 -68.66 1.24
N GLU A 226 11.67 -68.00 1.33
CA GLU A 226 12.97 -68.67 1.19
C GLU A 226 13.19 -69.73 2.28
N THR A 227 12.81 -69.42 3.51
CA THR A 227 12.88 -70.35 4.65
C THR A 227 11.99 -71.57 4.43
N ILE A 228 10.75 -71.38 3.95
CA ILE A 228 9.83 -72.47 3.60
C ILE A 228 10.45 -73.33 2.50
N ASN A 229 10.93 -72.72 1.41
CA ASN A 229 11.56 -73.45 0.31
C ASN A 229 12.76 -74.29 0.77
N TRP A 230 13.56 -73.78 1.71
CA TRP A 230 14.65 -74.54 2.31
C TRP A 230 14.14 -75.73 3.14
N LYS A 231 13.10 -75.52 3.96
CA LYS A 231 12.48 -76.59 4.75
C LYS A 231 11.88 -77.68 3.86
N ASP A 232 11.20 -77.34 2.78
CA ASP A 232 10.63 -78.31 1.84
C ASP A 232 11.72 -79.17 1.19
N LYS A 233 12.83 -78.56 0.75
CA LYS A 233 13.99 -79.30 0.24
C LYS A 233 14.57 -80.25 1.29
N LYS A 234 14.65 -79.81 2.55
CA LYS A 234 15.16 -80.63 3.67
C LYS A 234 14.22 -81.79 3.99
N ILE A 235 12.91 -81.55 4.04
CA ILE A 235 11.88 -82.58 4.23
C ILE A 235 12.00 -83.62 3.12
N GLY A 236 12.04 -83.22 1.85
CA GLY A 236 12.18 -84.17 0.74
C GLY A 236 13.48 -84.98 0.76
N ALA A 237 14.58 -84.43 1.32
CA ALA A 237 15.80 -85.19 1.54
C ALA A 237 15.66 -86.23 2.66
N LEU A 238 14.98 -85.89 3.75
CA LEU A 238 14.71 -86.80 4.86
C LEU A 238 13.72 -87.89 4.46
N GLU A 239 12.72 -87.58 3.65
CA GLU A 239 11.76 -88.57 3.11
C GLU A 239 12.48 -89.62 2.26
N ARG A 240 13.36 -89.21 1.34
CA ARG A 240 14.20 -90.14 0.58
C ARG A 240 15.09 -90.99 1.48
N GLN A 241 15.69 -90.38 2.51
CA GLN A 241 16.53 -91.12 3.46
C GLN A 241 15.72 -92.18 4.22
N LYS A 242 14.48 -91.85 4.61
CA LYS A 242 13.56 -92.79 5.24
C LYS A 242 13.25 -93.96 4.32
N GLU A 243 12.96 -93.71 3.04
CA GLU A 243 12.72 -94.78 2.06
C GLU A 243 13.91 -95.76 1.96
N TYR A 244 15.15 -95.25 1.94
CA TYR A 244 16.35 -96.11 1.97
C TYR A 244 16.44 -96.95 3.25
N PHE A 245 16.20 -96.35 4.42
CA PHE A 245 16.20 -97.09 5.68
C PHE A 245 15.09 -98.14 5.74
N ASP A 246 13.93 -97.85 5.15
CA ASP A 246 12.81 -98.78 5.07
C ASP A 246 13.17 -100.00 4.22
N CYS A 247 13.87 -99.82 3.09
CA CYS A 247 14.42 -100.93 2.29
C CYS A 247 15.41 -101.79 3.10
N ILE A 248 16.40 -101.17 3.74
CA ILE A 248 17.39 -101.90 4.58
C ILE A 248 16.69 -102.65 5.72
N ARG A 249 15.67 -102.05 6.31
CA ARG A 249 14.88 -102.67 7.38
C ARG A 249 14.15 -103.91 6.87
N ASN A 250 13.51 -103.82 5.71
CA ASN A 250 12.82 -104.95 5.08
C ASN A 250 13.80 -106.08 4.76
N GLU A 251 14.93 -105.79 4.11
CA GLU A 251 15.97 -106.79 3.81
C GLU A 251 16.49 -107.47 5.09
N ARG A 252 16.74 -106.69 6.14
CA ARG A 252 17.16 -107.23 7.45
C ARG A 252 16.08 -108.15 8.05
N ASP A 253 14.81 -107.76 7.94
CA ASP A 253 13.71 -108.53 8.50
C ASP A 253 13.51 -109.84 7.70
N GLU A 254 13.62 -109.80 6.37
CA GLU A 254 13.67 -110.99 5.51
C GLU A 254 14.84 -111.92 5.88
N LEU A 255 16.06 -111.38 6.02
CA LEU A 255 17.23 -112.16 6.45
C LEU A 255 17.04 -112.77 7.85
N ARG A 256 16.34 -112.09 8.77
CA ARG A 256 16.03 -112.63 10.09
C ARG A 256 15.06 -113.80 10.00
N ASP A 257 14.05 -113.71 9.15
CA ASP A 257 13.09 -114.79 8.92
C ASP A 257 13.77 -116.00 8.28
N GLU A 258 14.63 -115.78 7.27
CA GLU A 258 15.45 -116.85 6.68
C GLU A 258 16.38 -117.52 7.71
N LEU A 259 17.01 -116.74 8.59
CA LEU A 259 17.90 -117.26 9.62
C LEU A 259 17.12 -118.01 10.71
N ALA A 260 15.89 -117.61 11.01
CA ALA A 260 14.97 -118.33 11.88
C ALA A 260 14.58 -119.68 11.26
N ASP A 261 14.26 -119.72 9.96
CA ASP A 261 13.99 -120.95 9.21
C ASP A 261 15.20 -121.89 9.19
N ILE A 262 16.41 -121.36 8.95
CA ILE A 262 17.66 -122.13 9.00
C ILE A 262 17.89 -122.66 10.41
N LYS A 263 17.69 -121.86 11.46
CA LYS A 263 17.79 -122.32 12.86
C LYS A 263 16.73 -123.37 13.20
N GLN A 264 15.53 -123.29 12.65
CA GLN A 264 14.50 -124.30 12.82
C GLN A 264 14.90 -125.61 12.11
N LYS A 265 15.43 -125.53 10.88
CA LYS A 265 15.99 -126.68 10.14
C LYS A 265 17.23 -127.27 10.84
N ALA A 266 18.11 -126.43 11.39
CA ALA A 266 19.28 -126.83 12.15
C ALA A 266 18.88 -127.47 13.49
N LYS A 267 17.89 -126.94 14.22
CA LYS A 267 17.31 -127.60 15.41
C LYS A 267 16.61 -128.92 15.07
N ALA A 268 16.06 -129.06 13.88
CA ALA A 268 15.56 -130.34 13.38
C ALA A 268 16.70 -131.32 13.01
N GLY A 269 17.90 -130.81 12.69
CA GLY A 269 19.12 -131.58 12.37
C GLY A 269 20.10 -131.81 13.52
N GLU A 270 20.08 -131.01 14.59
CA GLU A 270 20.95 -131.08 15.77
C GLU A 270 20.36 -132.04 16.82
N LYS A 271 20.32 -133.32 16.46
CA LYS A 271 20.65 -134.37 17.41
C LYS A 271 22.18 -134.52 17.37
N HIS A 272 22.87 -133.82 18.28
CA HIS A 272 24.27 -133.99 18.77
C HIS A 272 25.24 -132.78 18.62
N GLY A 273 25.68 -132.19 19.75
CA GLY A 273 27.12 -132.06 20.11
C GLY A 273 27.88 -130.72 20.09
N LEU A 274 28.03 -130.09 21.28
CA LEU A 274 29.22 -129.47 21.95
C LEU A 274 29.97 -128.16 21.47
N VAL A 275 29.88 -127.13 22.36
CA VAL A 275 30.89 -126.25 23.05
C VAL A 275 32.31 -125.99 22.46
N ILE A 276 32.75 -124.71 22.45
CA ILE A 276 33.98 -124.10 23.08
C ILE A 276 34.14 -122.57 22.74
N ILE A 277 34.63 -121.80 23.73
CA ILE A 277 35.03 -120.35 23.86
C ILE A 277 36.54 -120.21 23.50
N PRO A 278 37.16 -119.13 22.92
CA PRO A 278 37.56 -117.91 23.69
C PRO A 278 37.98 -116.56 23.01
N ASP A 279 37.98 -115.51 23.86
CA ASP A 279 38.90 -114.35 24.06
C ASP A 279 39.38 -113.39 22.95
N GLY A 280 39.49 -112.09 23.33
CA GLY A 280 40.30 -111.08 22.65
C GLY A 280 40.02 -109.61 23.06
N THR A 281 40.79 -109.08 24.01
CA THR A 281 40.99 -107.68 24.47
C THR A 281 41.70 -106.79 23.41
N PRO A 282 42.29 -105.59 23.67
CA PRO A 282 41.96 -104.32 24.38
C PRO A 282 42.35 -103.03 23.57
N ASN A 283 42.43 -101.87 24.26
CA ASN A 283 43.13 -100.59 23.94
C ASN A 283 42.42 -99.62 22.96
N GLY A 284 42.47 -98.30 23.11
CA GLY A 284 43.24 -97.36 23.93
C GLY A 284 43.29 -96.03 23.16
N ASP A 285 43.42 -94.87 23.81
CA ASP A 285 44.49 -93.87 23.56
C ASP A 285 44.12 -92.47 24.10
N VAL A 286 45.18 -91.79 24.52
CA VAL A 286 45.31 -90.54 25.27
C VAL A 286 45.43 -89.35 24.31
N ASN A 287 44.98 -88.16 24.70
CA ASN A 287 45.59 -86.92 24.18
C ASN A 287 45.63 -85.81 25.24
N HIS A 288 46.73 -85.07 25.17
CA HIS A 288 47.30 -84.17 26.16
C HIS A 288 47.14 -82.72 25.65
N GLU A 289 46.76 -81.76 26.51
CA GLU A 289 46.97 -80.33 26.25
C GLU A 289 47.60 -79.67 27.49
N PRO A 290 48.76 -78.99 27.35
CA PRO A 290 49.26 -78.07 28.36
C PRO A 290 48.97 -76.61 28.00
N VAL A 291 48.54 -75.88 29.03
CA VAL A 291 48.32 -74.45 29.10
C VAL A 291 49.65 -73.68 28.98
N SER A 292 49.71 -72.64 28.14
CA SER A 292 50.78 -71.64 28.15
C SER A 292 50.27 -70.28 28.62
N SER A 293 50.86 -69.76 29.69
CA SER A 293 50.69 -68.40 30.21
C SER A 293 51.23 -67.36 29.22
N GLY A 294 50.37 -66.47 28.74
CA GLY A 294 50.74 -65.37 27.85
C GLY A 294 51.32 -64.18 28.62
N ILE A 295 52.60 -63.87 28.38
CA ILE A 295 53.17 -62.54 28.57
C ILE A 295 52.70 -61.68 27.39
N THR A 296 51.88 -60.66 27.65
CA THR A 296 51.37 -59.75 26.61
C THR A 296 52.44 -58.75 26.23
N VAL A 297 53.05 -58.94 25.05
CA VAL A 297 53.96 -57.96 24.44
C VAL A 297 53.12 -56.93 23.71
N VAL A 298 53.31 -55.65 24.04
CA VAL A 298 52.65 -54.52 23.36
C VAL A 298 53.18 -54.42 21.93
N SER A 299 52.31 -54.30 20.93
CA SER A 299 52.73 -54.20 19.51
C SER A 299 53.57 -52.95 19.29
N GLN A 300 54.43 -52.99 18.27
CA GLN A 300 55.28 -51.85 17.90
C GLN A 300 54.44 -50.60 17.58
N GLU A 301 53.24 -50.76 17.03
CA GLU A 301 52.35 -49.62 16.77
C GLU A 301 51.80 -49.03 18.08
N ALA A 302 51.43 -49.87 19.04
CA ALA A 302 50.92 -49.42 20.33
C ALA A 302 52.01 -48.69 21.16
N ALA A 303 53.27 -49.10 21.04
CA ALA A 303 54.40 -48.38 21.63
C ALA A 303 54.60 -46.99 21.01
N GLN A 304 54.43 -46.87 19.69
CA GLN A 304 54.64 -45.62 18.95
C GLN A 304 53.54 -44.59 19.22
N VAL A 305 52.28 -45.03 19.33
CA VAL A 305 51.16 -44.16 19.73
C VAL A 305 51.37 -43.62 21.14
N LEU A 306 51.86 -44.45 22.07
CA LEU A 306 52.18 -44.01 23.43
C LEU A 306 53.35 -43.02 23.49
N GLU A 307 54.29 -43.07 22.56
CA GLU A 307 55.41 -42.11 22.47
C GLU A 307 54.93 -40.74 21.97
N SER A 308 53.92 -40.71 21.08
CA SER A 308 53.31 -39.48 20.56
C SER A 308 52.47 -38.69 21.59
N ALA A 309 52.00 -39.35 22.66
CA ALA A 309 51.23 -38.74 23.75
C ALA A 309 52.05 -37.88 24.74
N GLY A 310 53.33 -37.64 24.42
CA GLY A 310 54.29 -36.86 25.23
C GLY A 310 54.92 -37.67 26.36
N ASP A 311 55.71 -37.00 27.22
CA ASP A 311 56.51 -37.67 28.25
C ASP A 311 55.76 -37.81 29.59
N GLY A 312 55.99 -38.92 30.30
CA GLY A 312 55.36 -39.23 31.59
C GLY A 312 54.97 -40.72 31.79
N PRO A 313 54.55 -41.10 33.00
CA PRO A 313 54.15 -42.48 33.29
C PRO A 313 52.95 -42.91 32.43
N LEU A 314 52.84 -44.22 32.19
CA LEU A 314 51.91 -44.81 31.21
C LEU A 314 50.45 -44.41 31.45
N ASP A 315 50.05 -44.29 32.71
CA ASP A 315 48.72 -43.86 33.14
C ASP A 315 48.38 -42.42 32.71
N VAL A 316 49.36 -41.52 32.73
CA VAL A 316 49.21 -40.12 32.28
C VAL A 316 49.10 -40.05 30.76
N ARG A 317 49.90 -40.83 30.03
CA ARG A 317 49.86 -40.88 28.55
C ARG A 317 48.55 -41.49 28.04
N LEU A 318 48.07 -42.55 28.69
CA LEU A 318 46.75 -43.14 28.40
C LEU A 318 45.60 -42.18 28.71
N ARG A 319 45.69 -41.38 29.79
CA ARG A 319 44.67 -40.39 30.13
C ARG A 319 44.58 -39.28 29.09
N LYS A 320 45.72 -38.74 28.64
CA LYS A 320 45.76 -37.73 27.56
C LYS A 320 45.15 -38.25 26.27
N LEU A 321 45.50 -39.46 25.85
CA LEU A 321 44.90 -40.09 24.66
C LEU A 321 43.39 -40.32 24.81
N ALA A 322 42.91 -40.60 26.02
CA ALA A 322 41.48 -40.70 26.30
C ALA A 322 40.77 -39.34 26.23
N GLU A 323 41.38 -38.28 26.77
CA GLU A 323 40.87 -36.91 26.69
C GLU A 323 40.81 -36.40 25.24
N GLU A 324 41.88 -36.59 24.47
CA GLU A 324 41.91 -36.26 23.03
C GLU A 324 40.86 -37.04 22.23
N LYS A 325 40.65 -38.32 22.54
CA LYS A 325 39.59 -39.12 21.94
C LYS A 325 38.21 -38.54 22.26
N ASP A 326 37.96 -38.12 23.49
CA ASP A 326 36.67 -37.54 23.90
C ASP A 326 36.43 -36.16 23.26
N GLU A 327 37.48 -35.35 23.09
CA GLU A 327 37.42 -34.10 22.33
C GLU A 327 37.11 -34.34 20.85
N LEU A 328 37.79 -35.28 20.20
CA LEU A 328 37.53 -35.67 18.81
C LEU A 328 36.12 -36.23 18.64
N LEU A 329 35.63 -37.05 19.57
CA LEU A 329 34.24 -37.54 19.56
C LEU A 329 33.21 -36.41 19.70
N THR A 330 33.56 -35.35 20.43
CA THR A 330 32.71 -34.15 20.56
C THR A 330 32.72 -33.33 19.28
N GLN A 331 33.88 -33.17 18.63
CA GLN A 331 33.99 -32.53 17.32
C GLN A 331 33.23 -33.30 16.23
N ILE A 332 33.32 -34.63 16.21
CA ILE A 332 32.56 -35.48 15.28
C ILE A 332 31.06 -35.31 15.48
N ARG A 333 30.57 -35.28 16.72
CA ARG A 333 29.14 -35.01 17.00
C ARG A 333 28.72 -33.63 16.52
N LYS A 334 29.53 -32.60 16.75
CA LYS A 334 29.25 -31.23 16.27
C LYS A 334 29.23 -31.15 14.75
N LEU A 335 30.20 -31.75 14.07
CA LEU A 335 30.27 -31.79 12.60
C LEU A 335 29.12 -32.61 12.01
N LYS A 336 28.71 -33.72 12.64
CA LYS A 336 27.52 -34.48 12.23
C LYS A 336 26.26 -33.64 12.34
N ASN A 337 26.06 -32.93 13.45
CA ASN A 337 24.90 -32.05 13.62
C ASN A 337 24.91 -30.90 12.60
N GLN A 338 26.08 -30.31 12.31
CA GLN A 338 26.21 -29.28 11.26
C GLN A 338 25.93 -29.85 9.86
N LEU A 339 26.42 -31.05 9.55
CA LEU A 339 26.13 -31.73 8.29
C LEU A 339 24.63 -32.07 8.16
N GLU A 340 23.99 -32.45 9.26
CA GLU A 340 22.56 -32.75 9.32
C GLU A 340 21.70 -31.48 9.21
N GLU A 341 22.10 -30.38 9.85
CA GLU A 341 21.50 -29.06 9.68
C GLU A 341 21.64 -28.55 8.23
N GLU A 342 22.81 -28.69 7.61
CA GLU A 342 23.02 -28.31 6.20
C GLU A 342 22.24 -29.23 5.25
N ARG A 343 22.12 -30.52 5.52
CA ARG A 343 21.22 -31.44 4.78
C ARG A 343 19.75 -31.05 4.93
N GLN A 344 19.33 -30.60 6.11
CA GLN A 344 17.96 -30.13 6.36
C GLN A 344 17.67 -28.75 5.74
N LYS A 345 18.68 -27.91 5.53
CA LYS A 345 18.55 -26.65 4.78
C LYS A 345 18.53 -26.84 3.26
N HIS A 346 19.01 -27.98 2.75
CA HIS A 346 19.06 -28.30 1.31
C HIS A 346 18.28 -29.57 0.87
N PRO A 347 17.01 -29.83 1.28
CA PRO A 347 16.33 -31.05 0.87
C PRO A 347 15.76 -31.00 -0.56
N LYS A 348 16.05 -29.96 -1.36
CA LYS A 348 15.33 -29.72 -2.64
C LYS A 348 16.17 -29.43 -3.88
N VAL A 349 17.47 -29.75 -3.92
CA VAL A 349 18.24 -29.48 -5.15
C VAL A 349 19.01 -30.67 -5.74
N ASP A 350 19.42 -31.71 -4.98
CA ASP A 350 20.33 -32.74 -5.55
C ASP A 350 19.90 -34.22 -5.47
N SER A 351 18.74 -34.57 -4.89
CA SER A 351 18.36 -35.99 -4.68
C SER A 351 17.39 -36.61 -5.70
N THR A 352 17.31 -36.10 -6.92
CA THR A 352 16.52 -36.76 -8.00
C THR A 352 17.36 -37.35 -9.13
N PHE A 353 18.70 -37.37 -9.06
CA PHE A 353 19.54 -37.72 -10.23
C PHE A 353 20.62 -38.78 -10.04
N THR A 354 20.42 -39.81 -9.23
CA THR A 354 21.19 -41.06 -9.38
C THR A 354 20.52 -42.23 -8.67
N ASP A 355 19.40 -42.75 -9.17
CA ASP A 355 19.19 -44.21 -9.21
C ASP A 355 18.02 -44.53 -10.13
N GLY A 356 18.33 -44.86 -11.38
CA GLY A 356 17.35 -45.10 -12.42
C GLY A 356 18.06 -45.73 -13.60
N GLU A 357 17.92 -47.04 -13.70
CA GLU A 357 18.47 -47.93 -14.71
C GLU A 357 18.56 -47.30 -16.11
N ARG A 358 19.78 -47.28 -16.64
CA ARG A 358 20.14 -47.63 -18.02
C ARG A 358 18.96 -47.69 -19.03
N MET A 359 18.43 -46.55 -19.47
CA MET A 359 17.56 -46.49 -20.65
C MET A 359 17.56 -45.11 -21.33
N GLU A 360 17.98 -45.15 -22.60
CA GLU A 360 17.73 -44.23 -23.72
C GLU A 360 18.17 -42.75 -23.66
N ASN A 361 18.99 -42.38 -24.65
CA ASN A 361 19.54 -41.04 -24.96
C ASN A 361 18.47 -39.97 -25.34
N GLY A 362 17.26 -40.02 -24.80
CA GLY A 362 16.16 -39.09 -25.11
C GLY A 362 15.54 -38.36 -23.90
N THR A 363 15.52 -38.97 -22.72
CA THR A 363 14.87 -38.43 -21.50
C THR A 363 15.72 -37.38 -20.78
N ASP A 364 17.05 -37.52 -20.85
CA ASP A 364 17.99 -36.58 -20.23
C ASP A 364 17.98 -35.20 -20.96
N LEU A 365 17.79 -35.22 -22.28
CA LEU A 365 17.69 -33.99 -23.08
C LEU A 365 16.43 -33.18 -22.74
N HIS A 366 15.29 -33.85 -22.54
CA HIS A 366 14.04 -33.19 -22.16
C HIS A 366 14.10 -32.54 -20.77
N PHE A 367 14.78 -33.18 -19.82
CA PHE A 367 15.01 -32.63 -18.50
C PHE A 367 15.92 -31.40 -18.54
N ILE A 368 16.99 -31.45 -19.34
CA ILE A 368 17.89 -30.30 -19.56
C ILE A 368 17.17 -29.11 -20.22
N GLU A 369 16.28 -29.37 -21.17
CA GLU A 369 15.45 -28.34 -21.80
C GLU A 369 14.47 -27.71 -20.79
N MET A 370 13.80 -28.52 -19.97
CA MET A 370 12.90 -28.04 -18.92
C MET A 370 13.65 -27.20 -17.87
N GLN A 371 14.85 -27.62 -17.50
CA GLN A 371 15.72 -26.87 -16.58
C GLN A 371 16.18 -25.54 -17.19
N ARG A 372 16.51 -25.51 -18.49
CA ARG A 372 16.84 -24.28 -19.22
C ARG A 372 15.66 -23.32 -19.29
N ASP A 373 14.47 -23.82 -19.56
CA ASP A 373 13.26 -22.99 -19.60
C ASP A 373 12.88 -22.44 -18.23
N ALA A 374 12.99 -23.26 -17.18
CA ALA A 374 12.83 -22.81 -15.80
C ALA A 374 13.84 -21.71 -15.45
N ASN A 375 15.12 -21.90 -15.81
CA ASN A 375 16.17 -20.89 -15.58
C ASN A 375 15.94 -19.62 -16.41
N ARG A 376 15.42 -19.73 -17.64
CA ARG A 376 15.03 -18.58 -18.47
C ARG A 376 13.90 -17.79 -17.80
N GLN A 377 12.86 -18.47 -17.35
CA GLN A 377 11.73 -17.85 -16.64
C GLN A 377 12.19 -17.19 -15.33
N ILE A 378 13.04 -17.84 -14.54
CA ILE A 378 13.62 -17.26 -13.32
C ILE A 378 14.37 -15.97 -13.65
N SER A 379 15.16 -15.96 -14.71
CA SER A 379 15.91 -14.76 -15.14
C SER A 379 14.97 -13.64 -15.59
N GLU A 380 13.89 -13.99 -16.30
CA GLU A 380 12.87 -13.05 -16.76
C GLU A 380 12.09 -12.42 -15.58
N TYR A 381 11.74 -13.22 -14.57
CA TYR A 381 11.11 -12.72 -13.34
C TYR A 381 12.07 -11.89 -12.49
N LYS A 382 13.35 -12.25 -12.40
CA LYS A 382 14.37 -11.42 -11.73
C LYS A 382 14.49 -10.05 -12.39
N PHE A 383 14.50 -9.99 -13.73
CA PHE A 383 14.53 -8.72 -14.44
C PHE A 383 13.27 -7.89 -14.20
N LYS A 384 12.08 -8.51 -14.27
CA LYS A 384 10.80 -7.84 -14.00
C LYS A 384 10.74 -7.31 -12.56
N LEU A 385 11.23 -8.10 -11.60
CA LEU A 385 11.32 -7.69 -10.19
C LEU A 385 12.25 -6.48 -10.04
N SER A 386 13.46 -6.53 -10.60
CA SER A 386 14.41 -5.41 -10.53
C SER A 386 13.86 -4.13 -11.15
N LYS A 387 13.12 -4.24 -12.27
CA LYS A 387 12.44 -3.11 -12.89
C LYS A 387 11.33 -2.54 -12.01
N ALA A 388 10.51 -3.40 -11.41
CA ALA A 388 9.47 -2.98 -10.48
C ALA A 388 10.04 -2.31 -9.22
N GLU A 389 11.16 -2.81 -8.69
CA GLU A 389 11.88 -2.21 -7.56
C GLU A 389 12.40 -0.80 -7.91
N GLN A 390 12.92 -0.61 -9.14
CA GLN A 390 13.36 0.70 -9.62
C GLN A 390 12.18 1.68 -9.77
N GLU A 391 11.06 1.21 -10.34
CA GLU A 391 9.84 2.02 -10.47
C GLU A 391 9.28 2.41 -9.10
N MET A 392 9.28 1.48 -8.13
CA MET A 392 8.87 1.74 -6.75
C MET A 392 9.73 2.83 -6.11
N GLY A 393 11.06 2.77 -6.23
CA GLY A 393 11.94 3.82 -5.71
C GLY A 393 11.70 5.19 -6.35
N THR A 394 11.33 5.23 -7.63
CA THR A 394 10.97 6.49 -8.31
C THR A 394 9.64 7.05 -7.77
N MET A 395 8.66 6.18 -7.55
CA MET A 395 7.36 6.58 -6.98
C MET A 395 7.50 7.07 -5.54
N GLU A 396 8.35 6.45 -4.73
CA GLU A 396 8.67 6.91 -3.37
C GLU A 396 9.28 8.31 -3.35
N GLN A 397 10.20 8.63 -4.27
CA GLN A 397 10.74 9.98 -4.40
C GLN A 397 9.66 11.01 -4.78
N ASN A 398 8.74 10.64 -5.67
CA ASN A 398 7.62 11.48 -6.04
C ASN A 398 6.67 11.75 -4.87
N ILE A 399 6.36 10.71 -4.08
CA ILE A 399 5.55 10.82 -2.86
C ILE A 399 6.20 11.80 -1.89
N ASN A 400 7.50 11.62 -1.57
CA ASN A 400 8.23 12.52 -0.68
C ASN A 400 8.18 13.99 -1.15
N ARG A 401 8.32 14.23 -2.45
CA ARG A 401 8.23 15.58 -3.03
C ARG A 401 6.83 16.19 -2.87
N LEU A 402 5.79 15.39 -3.13
CA LEU A 402 4.40 15.81 -3.03
C LEU A 402 3.99 16.05 -1.57
N GLU A 403 4.39 15.19 -0.65
CA GLU A 403 4.19 15.38 0.79
C GLU A 403 4.83 16.69 1.28
N GLY A 404 6.04 16.99 0.80
CA GLY A 404 6.69 18.27 1.07
C GLY A 404 5.92 19.48 0.52
N GLN A 405 5.28 19.36 -0.65
CA GLN A 405 4.41 20.42 -1.20
C GLN A 405 3.14 20.59 -0.36
N VAL A 406 2.47 19.49 0.01
CA VAL A 406 1.26 19.52 0.84
C VAL A 406 1.54 20.17 2.19
N SER A 407 2.67 19.83 2.82
CA SER A 407 3.08 20.45 4.09
C SER A 407 3.25 21.97 3.98
N ARG A 408 3.87 22.45 2.88
CA ARG A 408 4.00 23.90 2.62
C ARG A 408 2.67 24.58 2.36
N TYR A 409 1.78 23.98 1.56
CA TYR A 409 0.47 24.56 1.30
C TYR A 409 -0.38 24.62 2.55
N LYS A 410 -0.32 23.59 3.40
CA LYS A 410 -0.99 23.59 4.70
C LYS A 410 -0.50 24.75 5.58
N ALA A 411 0.81 24.90 5.73
CA ALA A 411 1.38 26.01 6.51
C ALA A 411 0.99 27.39 5.95
N SER A 412 0.92 27.54 4.62
CA SER A 412 0.46 28.76 3.98
C SER A 412 -1.02 29.03 4.25
N ALA A 413 -1.87 28.01 4.17
CA ALA A 413 -3.31 28.14 4.44
C ALA A 413 -3.57 28.51 5.91
N ASP A 414 -2.91 27.82 6.85
CA ASP A 414 -2.99 28.12 8.29
C ASP A 414 -2.54 29.57 8.59
N ASN A 415 -1.53 30.07 7.88
CA ASN A 415 -1.09 31.46 8.01
C ASN A 415 -2.10 32.45 7.43
N SER A 416 -2.68 32.16 6.28
CA SER A 416 -3.73 32.99 5.67
C SER A 416 -4.99 33.07 6.55
N GLU A 417 -5.39 31.95 7.17
CA GLU A 417 -6.53 31.92 8.11
C GLU A 417 -6.29 32.84 9.32
N LYS A 418 -5.08 32.80 9.90
CA LYS A 418 -4.70 33.70 11.00
C LYS A 418 -4.79 35.17 10.59
N VAL A 419 -4.27 35.53 9.42
CA VAL A 419 -4.34 36.90 8.91
C VAL A 419 -5.79 37.33 8.66
N GLU A 420 -6.64 36.44 8.15
CA GLU A 420 -8.06 36.73 7.96
C GLU A 420 -8.76 37.03 9.29
N ASP A 421 -8.48 36.26 10.33
CA ASP A 421 -9.05 36.47 11.66
C ASP A 421 -8.59 37.78 12.30
N GLU A 422 -7.32 38.15 12.12
CA GLU A 422 -6.78 39.46 12.53
C GLU A 422 -7.51 40.60 11.81
N LEU A 423 -7.67 40.52 10.49
CA LEU A 423 -8.38 41.52 9.69
C LEU A 423 -9.87 41.60 10.08
N LYS A 424 -10.53 40.48 10.41
CA LYS A 424 -11.91 40.48 10.94
C LYS A 424 -11.98 41.21 12.28
N ALA A 425 -10.99 41.00 13.15
CA ALA A 425 -10.93 41.68 14.45
C ALA A 425 -10.72 43.20 14.27
N GLU A 426 -9.81 43.61 13.39
CA GLU A 426 -9.58 45.02 13.05
C GLU A 426 -10.81 45.67 12.43
N LYS A 427 -11.48 44.99 11.48
CA LYS A 427 -12.73 45.47 10.88
C LYS A 427 -13.78 45.76 11.95
N ARG A 428 -13.98 44.84 12.91
CA ARG A 428 -14.94 45.04 14.02
C ARG A 428 -14.54 46.21 14.91
N LYS A 429 -13.24 46.41 15.14
CA LYS A 429 -12.72 47.56 15.92
C LYS A 429 -13.00 48.88 15.19
N LEU A 430 -12.64 48.98 13.92
CA LEU A 430 -12.87 50.16 13.09
C LEU A 430 -14.37 50.46 12.94
N GLN A 431 -15.22 49.44 12.81
CA GLN A 431 -16.68 49.64 12.79
C GLN A 431 -17.22 50.25 14.09
N ARG A 432 -16.69 49.84 15.26
CA ARG A 432 -17.05 50.44 16.55
C ARG A 432 -16.57 51.89 16.66
N GLU A 433 -15.35 52.17 16.21
CA GLU A 433 -14.78 53.52 16.18
C GLU A 433 -15.58 54.45 15.25
N LEU A 434 -15.94 53.96 14.06
CA LEU A 434 -16.80 54.68 13.11
C LEU A 434 -18.16 55.01 13.73
N ARG A 435 -18.82 54.04 14.36
CA ARG A 435 -20.10 54.25 15.05
C ARG A 435 -19.98 55.37 16.09
N THR A 436 -18.95 55.29 16.94
CA THR A 436 -18.68 56.29 17.99
C THR A 436 -18.40 57.69 17.40
N ALA A 437 -17.72 57.77 16.25
CA ALA A 437 -17.47 59.03 15.57
C ALA A 437 -18.74 59.63 14.95
N LEU A 438 -19.61 58.80 14.37
CA LEU A 438 -20.91 59.23 13.84
C LEU A 438 -21.81 59.76 14.96
N ASP A 439 -21.90 59.06 16.09
CA ASP A 439 -22.71 59.50 17.23
C ASP A 439 -22.23 60.89 17.74
N LYS A 440 -20.90 61.11 17.82
CA LYS A 440 -20.32 62.43 18.16
C LYS A 440 -20.63 63.50 17.11
N MET A 441 -20.66 63.14 15.84
CA MET A 441 -20.99 64.07 14.76
C MET A 441 -22.44 64.51 14.88
N GLU A 442 -23.37 63.58 15.12
CA GLU A 442 -24.79 63.89 15.36
C GLU A 442 -24.98 64.81 16.58
N GLU A 443 -24.28 64.56 17.68
CA GLU A 443 -24.28 65.45 18.86
C GLU A 443 -23.80 66.87 18.51
N MET A 444 -22.70 66.98 17.76
CA MET A 444 -22.15 68.26 17.31
C MET A 444 -23.09 68.98 16.33
N GLU A 445 -23.76 68.26 15.44
CA GLU A 445 -24.77 68.82 14.54
C GLU A 445 -25.99 69.34 15.30
N MET A 446 -26.48 68.61 16.30
CA MET A 446 -27.58 69.06 17.16
C MET A 446 -27.20 70.34 17.93
N THR A 447 -26.01 70.38 18.54
CA THR A 447 -25.54 71.58 19.25
C THR A 447 -25.36 72.76 18.32
N ASN A 448 -24.80 72.56 17.12
CA ASN A 448 -24.67 73.60 16.11
C ASN A 448 -26.04 74.13 15.67
N ASN A 449 -27.01 73.24 15.40
CA ASN A 449 -28.38 73.62 15.07
C ASN A 449 -29.04 74.47 16.18
N HIS A 450 -28.80 74.16 17.45
CA HIS A 450 -29.27 74.98 18.57
C HIS A 450 -28.61 76.37 18.60
N LEU A 451 -27.30 76.45 18.36
CA LEU A 451 -26.56 77.71 18.30
C LEU A 451 -27.02 78.57 17.12
N VAL A 452 -27.23 77.98 15.95
CA VAL A 452 -27.77 78.66 14.75
C VAL A 452 -29.13 79.26 15.06
N LYS A 453 -30.08 78.49 15.61
CA LYS A 453 -31.40 78.99 16.01
C LYS A 453 -31.32 80.14 17.02
N ARG A 454 -30.36 80.09 17.96
CA ARG A 454 -30.16 81.16 18.94
C ARG A 454 -29.58 82.43 18.29
N LEU A 455 -28.65 82.27 17.34
CA LEU A 455 -28.11 83.38 16.56
C LEU A 455 -29.18 84.03 15.69
N GLU A 456 -30.06 83.24 15.05
CA GLU A 456 -31.19 83.75 14.27
C GLU A 456 -32.14 84.59 15.14
N LYS A 457 -32.48 84.10 16.36
CA LYS A 457 -33.27 84.89 17.32
C LYS A 457 -32.60 86.21 17.70
N MET A 458 -31.30 86.19 17.95
CA MET A 458 -30.53 87.41 18.27
C MET A 458 -30.53 88.39 17.09
N LYS A 459 -30.34 87.90 15.86
CA LYS A 459 -30.41 88.70 14.64
C LYS A 459 -31.81 89.32 14.45
N ALA A 460 -32.87 88.52 14.63
CA ALA A 460 -34.25 89.00 14.54
C ALA A 460 -34.54 90.09 15.58
N ASN A 461 -34.12 89.90 16.84
CA ASN A 461 -34.26 90.92 17.89
C ASN A 461 -33.50 92.21 17.57
N ARG A 462 -32.27 92.10 17.05
CA ARG A 462 -31.48 93.26 16.61
C ARG A 462 -32.18 94.01 15.48
N ASN A 463 -32.70 93.29 14.48
CA ASN A 463 -33.42 93.89 13.36
C ASN A 463 -34.71 94.58 13.82
N ALA A 464 -35.45 93.98 14.77
CA ALA A 464 -36.63 94.59 15.38
C ALA A 464 -36.30 95.87 16.14
N LEU A 465 -35.21 95.89 16.92
CA LEU A 465 -34.73 97.09 17.62
C LEU A 465 -34.32 98.20 16.65
N LEU A 466 -33.62 97.85 15.56
CA LEU A 466 -33.25 98.80 14.51
C LEU A 466 -34.47 99.37 13.77
N SER A 467 -35.58 98.63 13.68
CA SER A 467 -36.82 99.12 13.07
C SER A 467 -37.66 100.06 13.95
N GLN A 468 -37.32 100.17 15.25
CA GLN A 468 -37.99 101.05 16.22
C GLN A 468 -37.23 102.36 16.48
N GLN A 469 -36.03 102.51 15.92
CA GLN A 469 -35.30 103.78 15.81
C GLN A 469 -35.62 104.41 14.46
#